data_AF-A0A7C2CBB5-F1
#
_entry.id   AF-A0A7C2CBB5-F1
#
_cell.length_a   1.000
_cell.length_b   1.000
_cell.length_c   1.000
_cell.angle_alpha   90.00
_cell.angle_beta   90.00
_cell.angle_gamma   90.00
#
_symmetry.space_group_name_H-M   'P 1'
#
loop_
_entity.id
_entity.type
_entity.pdbx_description
1 polymer ?
#
loop_
_entity_poly.entity_id
_entity_poly.type
_entity_poly.pdbx_seq_one_letter_code
_entity_poly.pdbx_strand_id
1 'polypeptide(L)'
;MPLTKEQEELYRRTMMEAKKMLEEIDAHIERELQKVRERLAELQESKKSFRMIYEGAAKLLGLESELEEEKESEAPTTPRM
;
A
#
# COMPACT_ATOMS: atom_id res chain seq x y z
N MET A 1 -11.18 -28.43 36.93
CA MET A 1 -10.61 -27.52 37.94
C MET A 1 -10.68 -26.10 37.37
N PRO A 2 -11.24 -25.12 38.08
CA PRO A 2 -11.15 -23.72 37.68
C PRO A 2 -9.70 -23.23 37.81
N LEU A 3 -9.34 -22.21 37.03
CA LEU A 3 -8.03 -21.54 37.13
C LEU A 3 -7.84 -20.95 38.54
N THR A 4 -6.60 -20.92 39.02
CA THR A 4 -6.26 -20.14 40.22
C THR A 4 -6.24 -18.65 39.88
N LYS A 5 -6.35 -17.79 40.89
CA LYS A 5 -6.27 -16.32 40.70
C LYS A 5 -4.95 -15.88 40.05
N GLU A 6 -3.84 -16.50 40.44
CA GLU A 6 -2.52 -16.24 39.84
C GLU A 6 -2.46 -16.63 38.36
N GLN A 7 -3.05 -17.77 38.00
CA GLN A 7 -3.16 -18.17 36.60
C GLN A 7 -4.04 -17.20 35.80
N GLU A 8 -5.15 -16.75 36.38
CA GLU A 8 -6.03 -15.78 35.76
C GLU A 8 -5.33 -14.42 35.52
N GLU A 9 -4.58 -13.93 36.50
CA GLU A 9 -3.79 -12.69 36.37
C GLU A 9 -2.70 -12.82 35.30
N LEU A 10 -2.00 -13.96 35.25
CA LEU A 10 -1.01 -14.23 34.19
C LEU A 10 -1.64 -14.18 32.81
N TYR A 11 -2.76 -14.89 32.60
CA TYR A 11 -3.45 -14.90 31.30
C TYR A 11 -3.98 -13.51 30.93
N ARG A 12 -4.53 -12.75 31.89
CA ARG A 12 -4.97 -11.37 31.66
C ARG A 12 -3.81 -10.49 31.20
N ARG A 13 -2.64 -10.61 31.85
CA ARG A 13 -1.45 -9.86 31.47
C ARG A 13 -0.95 -10.23 30.07
N THR A 14 -0.82 -11.52 29.78
CA THR A 14 -0.44 -12.00 28.44
C THR A 14 -1.40 -11.51 27.37
N MET A 15 -2.70 -11.51 27.64
CA MET A 15 -3.72 -11.01 26.71
C MET A 15 -3.55 -9.50 26.45
N MET A 16 -3.30 -8.70 27.48
CA MET A 16 -3.07 -7.25 27.31
C MET A 16 -1.80 -6.96 26.51
N GLU A 17 -0.72 -7.70 26.78
CA GLU A 17 0.54 -7.59 26.05
C GLU A 17 0.35 -7.99 24.58
N ALA A 18 -0.35 -9.10 24.31
CA ALA A 18 -0.68 -9.52 22.94
C ALA A 18 -1.51 -8.46 22.21
N LYS A 19 -2.52 -7.86 22.88
CA LYS A 19 -3.32 -6.79 22.29
C LYS A 19 -2.46 -5.58 21.89
N LYS A 20 -1.54 -5.17 22.77
CA LYS A 20 -0.60 -4.06 22.48
C LYS A 20 0.28 -4.38 21.27
N MET A 21 0.78 -5.60 21.17
CA MET A 21 1.59 -6.02 20.02
C MET A 21 0.79 -6.01 18.71
N LEU A 22 -0.49 -6.41 18.75
CA LEU A 22 -1.36 -6.32 17.57
C LEU A 22 -1.55 -4.87 17.12
N GLU A 23 -1.85 -3.96 18.04
CA GLU A 23 -1.99 -2.52 17.75
C GLU A 23 -0.69 -1.93 17.16
N GLU A 24 0.48 -2.37 17.65
CA GLU A 24 1.76 -1.97 17.08
C GLU A 24 1.98 -2.52 15.67
N ILE A 25 1.60 -3.78 15.41
CA ILE A 25 1.68 -4.40 14.08
C ILE A 25 0.79 -3.65 13.08
N ASP A 26 -0.44 -3.32 13.46
CA ASP A 26 -1.37 -2.57 12.61
C ASP A 26 -0.77 -1.20 12.23
N ALA A 27 -0.20 -0.47 13.19
CA ALA A 27 0.49 0.80 12.93
C ALA A 27 1.75 0.64 12.05
N HIS A 28 2.41 -0.52 12.09
CA HIS A 28 3.50 -0.85 11.16
C HIS A 28 2.98 -1.11 9.74
N ILE A 29 1.89 -1.86 9.59
CA ILE A 29 1.26 -2.15 8.29
C ILE A 29 0.83 -0.85 7.62
N GLU A 30 0.15 0.05 8.34
CA GLU A 30 -0.30 1.33 7.78
C GLU A 30 0.86 2.19 7.26
N ARG A 31 1.98 2.22 8.00
CA ARG A 31 3.18 2.95 7.57
C ARG A 31 3.79 2.36 6.30
N GLU A 32 3.86 1.04 6.18
CA GLU A 32 4.37 0.41 4.96
C GLU A 32 3.42 0.62 3.77
N LEU A 33 2.10 0.56 3.99
CA LEU A 33 1.11 0.88 2.95
C LEU A 33 1.25 2.31 2.45
N GLN A 34 1.54 3.26 3.34
CA GLN A 34 1.76 4.66 2.95
C GLN A 34 3.00 4.81 2.05
N LYS A 35 4.11 4.13 2.38
CA LYS A 35 5.31 4.12 1.52
C LYS A 35 5.03 3.51 0.14
N VAL A 36 4.23 2.44 0.09
CA VAL A 36 3.83 1.81 -1.18
C VAL A 36 3.01 2.77 -2.02
N ARG A 37 2.08 3.53 -1.41
CA ARG A 37 1.28 4.55 -2.12
C ARG A 37 2.15 5.65 -2.69
N GLU A 38 3.08 6.18 -1.90
CA GLU A 38 4.03 7.20 -2.35
C GLU A 38 4.88 6.69 -3.51
N ARG A 39 5.43 5.48 -3.38
CA ARG A 39 6.22 4.86 -4.44
C ARG A 39 5.41 4.62 -5.72
N LEU A 40 4.15 4.23 -5.58
CA LEU A 40 3.26 4.01 -6.72
C LEU A 40 2.99 5.33 -7.46
N ALA A 41 2.76 6.43 -6.72
CA ALA A 41 2.58 7.75 -7.29
C ALA A 41 3.82 8.21 -8.07
N GLU A 42 5.02 8.06 -7.50
CA GLU A 42 6.28 8.36 -8.19
C GLU A 42 6.45 7.56 -9.49
N LEU A 43 6.13 6.27 -9.46
CA LEU A 43 6.24 5.40 -10.63
C LEU A 43 5.23 5.79 -11.71
N GLN A 44 4.01 6.18 -11.33
CA GLN A 44 3.00 6.66 -12.27
C GLN A 44 3.41 7.99 -12.92
N GLU A 45 3.96 8.91 -12.14
CA GLU A 45 4.48 10.18 -12.67
C GLU A 45 5.65 9.95 -13.64
N SER A 46 6.58 9.05 -13.28
CA SER A 46 7.69 8.67 -14.14
C SER A 46 7.19 8.04 -15.45
N LYS A 47 6.23 7.10 -15.38
CA LYS A 47 5.60 6.49 -16.55
C LYS A 47 4.97 7.54 -17.46
N LYS A 48 4.24 8.50 -16.89
CA LYS A 48 3.62 9.60 -17.63
C LYS A 48 4.66 10.48 -18.34
N SER A 49 5.75 10.82 -17.65
CA SER A 49 6.85 11.59 -18.24
C SER A 49 7.46 10.87 -19.44
N PHE A 50 7.77 9.58 -19.30
CA PHE A 50 8.30 8.79 -20.41
C PHE A 50 7.31 8.65 -21.58
N ARG A 51 6.01 8.51 -21.30
CA ARG A 51 4.97 8.52 -22.34
C ARG A 51 4.99 9.84 -23.13
N MET A 52 5.04 10.98 -22.45
CA MET A 52 5.13 12.29 -23.12
C MET A 52 6.38 12.42 -24.00
N ILE A 53 7.53 11.91 -23.52
CA ILE A 53 8.77 11.89 -24.31
C ILE A 53 8.60 11.02 -25.56
N TYR A 54 8.06 9.82 -25.41
CA TYR A 54 7.82 8.89 -26.51
C TYR A 54 6.90 9.49 -27.56
N GLU A 55 5.73 10.01 -27.15
CA GLU A 55 4.75 10.62 -28.05
C GLU A 55 5.31 11.86 -28.75
N GLY A 56 6.07 12.69 -28.02
CA GLY A 56 6.76 13.84 -28.58
C GLY A 56 7.77 13.43 -29.66
N ALA A 57 8.57 12.39 -29.40
CA ALA A 57 9.53 11.86 -30.35
C ALA A 57 8.84 11.24 -31.59
N ALA A 58 7.79 10.44 -31.39
CA ALA A 58 6.99 9.85 -32.47
C ALA A 58 6.43 10.94 -33.39
N LYS A 59 5.86 12.01 -32.81
CA LYS A 59 5.34 13.16 -33.55
C LYS A 59 6.40 13.88 -34.38
N LEU A 60 7.61 14.07 -33.83
CA LEU A 60 8.73 14.69 -34.56
C LEU A 60 9.21 13.84 -35.74
N LEU A 61 9.10 12.51 -35.61
CA LEU A 61 9.46 11.55 -36.66
C LEU A 61 8.32 11.29 -37.66
N GLY A 62 7.12 11.84 -37.43
CA GLY A 62 5.94 11.58 -38.25
C GLY A 62 5.37 10.17 -38.10
N LEU A 63 5.66 9.50 -36.98
CA LEU A 63 5.14 8.18 -36.65
C LEU A 63 3.85 8.31 -35.84
N GLU A 64 2.88 7.42 -36.08
CA GLU A 64 1.72 7.28 -35.20
C GLU A 64 2.14 6.66 -33.86
N SER A 65 1.60 7.18 -32.76
CA SER A 65 1.86 6.64 -31.43
C SER A 65 1.09 5.33 -31.24
N GLU A 66 1.80 4.26 -30.86
CA GLU A 66 1.21 2.96 -30.55
C GLU A 66 0.76 2.84 -29.08
N LEU A 67 0.95 3.89 -28.27
CA LEU A 67 0.55 3.87 -26.87
C LEU A 67 -0.96 4.12 -26.74
N GLU A 68 -1.69 3.17 -26.16
CA GLU A 68 -3.10 3.36 -25.81
C GLU A 68 -3.25 4.44 -24.73
N GLU A 69 -4.27 5.29 -24.89
CA GLU A 69 -4.74 6.18 -23.81
C GLU A 69 -5.29 5.32 -22.66
N GLU A 70 -4.44 5.03 -21.67
CA GLU A 70 -4.91 4.44 -20.42
C GLU A 70 -5.85 5.45 -19.74
N LYS A 71 -7.16 5.15 -19.78
CA LYS A 71 -8.11 5.70 -18.82
C LYS A 71 -7.60 5.32 -17.43
N GLU A 72 -7.40 6.31 -16.57
CA GLU A 72 -7.07 6.12 -15.15
C GLU A 72 -8.09 5.16 -14.52
N SER A 73 -7.79 3.87 -14.52
CA SER A 73 -8.47 2.95 -13.61
C SER A 73 -7.86 3.21 -12.24
N GLU A 74 -8.49 4.10 -11.48
CA GLU A 74 -8.41 4.11 -10.02
C GLU A 74 -8.73 2.68 -9.55
N ALA A 75 -7.70 1.87 -9.33
CA ALA A 75 -7.88 0.58 -8.69
C ALA A 75 -8.11 0.85 -7.19
N PRO A 76 -9.23 0.39 -6.62
CA PRO A 76 -9.59 0.66 -5.23
C PRO A 76 -8.66 -0.16 -4.34
N THR A 77 -7.59 0.45 -3.84
CA THR A 77 -6.76 -0.14 -2.78
C THR A 77 -7.47 0.05 -1.43
N THR A 78 -8.63 -0.59 -1.31
CA THR A 78 -9.25 -0.89 -0.02
C THR A 78 -8.80 -2.29 0.39
N PRO A 79 -7.95 -2.43 1.41
CA PRO A 79 -7.93 -3.68 2.17
C PRO A 79 -9.29 -3.77 2.85
N ARG A 80 -10.03 -4.85 2.54
CA ARG A 80 -11.29 -5.16 3.18
C ARG A 80 -10.99 -5.82 4.53
N MET A 81 -11.32 -5.09 5.59
CA MET A 81 -11.41 -5.50 7.01
C MET A 81 -10.09 -5.76 7.74
#